data_AF-A0A2V8BA15-F1
#
_entry.id   AF-A0A2V8BA15-F1
#
_cell.length_a   1.000
_cell.length_b   1.000
_cell.length_c   1.000
_cell.angle_alpha   90.00
_cell.angle_beta   90.00
_cell.angle_gamma   90.00
#
_symmetry.space_group_name_H-M   'P 1'
#
loop_
_entity.id
_entity.type
_entity.pdbx_description
1 polymer ?
#
loop_
_entity_poly.entity_id
_entity_poly.type
_entity_poly.pdbx_seq_one_letter_code
_entity_poly.pdbx_strand_id
1 'polypeptide(L)' 'MAERVQTLKTHARFLPAYHFFVVPVLLANLLNTIRYLWLMPAPGAVFQVIVAAALLTLGLLARTQTLTVQDRVIRLE' A
#
# COMPACT_ATOMS: atom_id res chain seq x y z
N MET A 1 10.14 -31.73 8.22
CA MET A 1 10.69 -30.58 7.47
C MET A 1 11.25 -29.62 8.50
N ALA A 2 12.54 -29.26 8.43
CA ALA A 2 13.09 -28.26 9.32
C ALA A 2 12.39 -26.92 9.05
N GLU A 3 11.54 -26.50 9.97
CA GLU A 3 10.85 -25.22 9.94
C GLU A 3 11.92 -24.13 9.89
N ARG A 4 12.06 -23.46 8.73
CA ARG A 4 12.97 -22.32 8.61
C ARG A 4 12.41 -21.21 9.50
N VAL A 5 12.95 -21.12 10.71
CA VAL A 5 12.62 -20.08 11.68
C VAL A 5 12.77 -18.72 11.00
N GLN A 6 11.65 -18.05 10.77
CA GLN A 6 11.60 -16.74 10.15
C GLN A 6 12.05 -15.72 11.22
N THR A 7 13.12 -14.98 10.97
CA THR A 7 13.67 -13.99 11.93
C THR A 7 13.49 -12.58 11.40
N LEU A 8 13.42 -11.56 12.27
CA LEU A 8 13.32 -10.15 11.87
C LEU A 8 14.40 -9.72 10.84
N LYS A 9 15.57 -10.38 10.86
CA LYS A 9 16.70 -10.12 9.96
C LYS A 9 16.54 -10.70 8.55
N THR A 10 15.67 -11.69 8.36
CA THR A 10 15.45 -12.40 7.07
C THR A 10 14.04 -12.23 6.51
N HIS A 11 13.19 -11.49 7.21
CA HIS A 11 11.76 -11.41 6.94
C HIS A 11 11.38 -10.46 5.79
N ALA A 12 12.23 -9.51 5.43
CA ALA A 12 11.94 -8.54 4.38
C ALA A 12 11.74 -9.22 3.02
N ARG A 13 10.47 -9.32 2.58
CA ARG A 13 10.09 -9.88 1.29
C ARG A 13 9.44 -8.81 0.42
N PHE A 14 10.08 -8.52 -0.70
CA PHE A 14 9.46 -7.73 -1.77
C PHE A 14 8.55 -8.63 -2.60
N LEU A 15 7.27 -8.28 -2.66
CA LEU A 15 6.31 -8.84 -3.61
C LEU A 15 6.30 -7.92 -4.84
N PRO A 16 6.86 -8.33 -5.99
CA PRO A 16 7.10 -7.41 -7.10
C PRO A 16 5.84 -6.70 -7.61
N ALA A 17 4.75 -7.45 -7.81
CA ALA A 17 3.46 -6.89 -8.24
C ALA A 17 2.93 -5.82 -7.27
N TYR A 18 3.16 -5.97 -5.98
CA TYR A 18 2.70 -5.00 -4.99
C TYR A 18 3.61 -3.75 -4.96
N HIS A 19 4.92 -3.94 -4.85
CA HIS A 19 5.87 -2.83 -4.61
C HIS A 19 6.23 -2.05 -5.87
N PHE A 20 6.26 -2.71 -7.03
CA PHE A 20 6.70 -2.11 -8.29
C PHE A 20 5.54 -1.84 -9.28
N PHE A 21 4.32 -2.21 -8.92
CA PHE A 21 3.15 -1.91 -9.74
C PHE A 21 2.00 -1.29 -8.93
N VAL A 22 1.40 -2.02 -7.98
CA VAL A 22 0.22 -1.52 -7.25
C VAL A 22 0.51 -0.20 -6.53
N VAL A 23 1.54 -0.15 -5.67
CA VAL A 23 1.85 1.07 -4.90
C VAL A 23 2.22 2.25 -5.83
N PRO A 24 3.13 2.10 -6.82
CA PRO A 24 3.41 3.17 -7.77
C PRO A 24 2.18 3.67 -8.55
N VAL A 25 1.31 2.77 -9.01
CA VAL A 25 0.11 3.14 -9.77
C VAL A 25 -0.90 3.88 -8.89
N LEU A 26 -1.12 3.44 -7.65
CA LEU A 26 -2.00 4.14 -6.71
C LEU A 26 -1.48 5.54 -6.38
N LEU A 27 -0.17 5.68 -6.20
CA LEU A 27 0.47 6.98 -5.99
C LEU A 27 0.31 7.89 -7.21
N ALA A 28 0.59 7.36 -8.41
CA ALA A 28 0.41 8.08 -9.66
C ALA A 28 -1.05 8.52 -9.86
N ASN A 29 -2.02 7.67 -9.52
CA ASN A 29 -3.44 7.99 -9.57
C ASN A 29 -3.78 9.16 -8.63
N LEU A 30 -3.31 9.15 -7.39
CA LEU A 30 -3.51 10.26 -6.45
C LEU A 30 -2.93 11.57 -7.00
N LEU A 31 -1.67 11.56 -7.45
CA LEU A 31 -1.03 12.74 -8.03
C LEU A 31 -1.79 13.25 -9.27
N ASN A 32 -2.26 12.34 -10.12
CA ASN A 32 -3.03 12.67 -11.31
C ASN A 32 -4.37 13.30 -10.95
N THR A 33 -5.12 12.77 -9.98
CA THR A 33 -6.39 13.38 -9.54
C THR A 33 -6.20 14.76 -8.92
N ILE A 34 -5.12 14.99 -8.16
CA ILE A 34 -4.77 16.32 -7.62
C ILE A 34 -4.47 17.29 -8.77
N ARG A 35 -3.67 16.85 -9.77
CA ARG A 35 -3.40 17.64 -10.97
C ARG A 35 -4.69 18.00 -11.72
N TYR A 36 -5.61 17.05 -11.88
CA TYR A 36 -6.90 17.29 -12.54
C TYR A 36 -7.77 18.27 -11.75
N LEU A 37 -7.82 18.18 -10.43
CA LEU A 37 -8.55 19.13 -9.59
C LEU A 37 -8.05 20.58 -9.79
N TRP A 38 -6.74 20.77 -10.00
CA TRP A 38 -6.15 22.10 -10.25
C TRP A 38 -6.40 22.61 -11.67
N LEU A 39 -6.30 21.74 -12.68
CA LEU A 39 -6.43 22.15 -14.10
C LEU A 39 -7.89 22.25 -14.57
N MET A 40 -8.77 21.41 -14.01
CA MET A 40 -10.15 21.23 -14.45
C MET A 40 -11.07 21.03 -13.23
N PRO A 41 -11.31 22.08 -12.44
CA PRO A 41 -12.17 21.98 -11.26
C PRO A 41 -13.61 21.66 -11.69
N ALA A 42 -14.09 20.50 -11.25
CA ALA A 42 -15.45 20.04 -11.42
C ALA A 42 -16.02 19.56 -10.07
N PRO A 43 -17.35 19.56 -9.86
CA PRO A 43 -17.94 19.14 -8.59
C PRO A 43 -17.49 17.75 -8.12
N GLY A 44 -17.23 16.83 -9.06
CA GLY A 44 -16.74 15.48 -8.75
C GLY A 44 -15.22 15.36 -8.54
N ALA A 45 -14.42 16.38 -8.90
CA ALA A 45 -12.97 16.29 -8.87
C ALA A 45 -12.42 16.15 -7.45
N VAL A 46 -13.04 16.83 -6.47
CA VAL A 46 -12.67 16.70 -5.05
C VAL A 46 -12.92 15.26 -4.56
N PHE A 47 -14.05 14.68 -4.93
CA PHE A 47 -14.38 13.30 -4.55
C PHE A 47 -13.42 12.28 -5.17
N GLN A 48 -12.97 12.51 -6.41
CA GLN A 48 -11.95 11.67 -7.05
C GLN A 48 -10.62 11.66 -6.26
N VAL A 49 -10.19 12.81 -5.74
CA VAL A 49 -9.00 12.89 -4.87
C VAL A 49 -9.21 12.10 -3.58
N ILE A 50 -10.38 12.21 -2.95
CA ILE A 50 -10.73 11.45 -1.74
C ILE A 50 -10.67 9.94 -2.00
N VAL A 51 -11.27 9.48 -3.09
CA VAL A 51 -11.24 8.06 -3.48
C VAL A 51 -9.81 7.59 -3.78
N ALA A 52 -9.02 8.39 -4.50
CA ALA A 52 -7.63 8.06 -4.78
C ALA A 52 -6.79 7.94 -3.50
N ALA A 53 -6.99 8.84 -2.53
CA ALA A 53 -6.34 8.78 -1.23
C ALA A 53 -6.78 7.54 -0.43
N ALA A 54 -8.08 7.19 -0.47
CA ALA A 54 -8.60 5.98 0.18
C ALA A 54 -7.99 4.71 -0.42
N LEU A 55 -7.84 4.62 -1.75
CA LEU A 55 -7.21 3.49 -2.41
C LEU A 55 -5.72 3.36 -2.07
N LEU A 56 -4.97 4.47 -2.05
CA LEU A 56 -3.56 4.45 -1.65
C LEU A 56 -3.42 3.99 -0.19
N THR A 57 -4.26 4.53 0.70
CA THR A 57 -4.30 4.14 2.12
C THR A 57 -4.64 2.66 2.28
N LEU A 58 -5.63 2.15 1.54
CA LEU A 58 -5.98 0.73 1.51
C LEU A 58 -4.77 -0.13 1.11
N GLY A 59 -4.03 0.27 0.07
CA GLY A 59 -2.79 -0.39 -0.33
C GLY A 59 -1.82 -0.47 0.84
N LEU A 60 -1.47 0.67 1.45
CA LEU A 60 -0.54 0.74 2.57
C LEU A 60 -0.99 -0.13 3.76
N LEU A 61 -2.29 -0.08 4.11
CA LEU A 61 -2.86 -0.89 5.18
C LEU A 61 -2.80 -2.39 4.91
N ALA A 62 -3.01 -2.81 3.66
CA ALA A 62 -2.86 -4.22 3.29
C ALA A 62 -1.44 -4.73 3.57
N ARG A 63 -0.42 -3.88 3.37
CA ARG A 63 0.96 -4.24 3.73
C ARG A 63 1.18 -4.27 5.23
N THR A 64 0.71 -3.27 5.98
CA THR A 64 0.95 -3.20 7.43
C THR A 64 0.25 -4.35 8.16
N GLN A 65 -0.99 -4.69 7.80
CA GLN A 65 -1.71 -5.82 8.40
C GLN A 65 -0.95 -7.14 8.22
N THR A 66 -0.42 -7.38 7.01
CA THR A 66 0.36 -8.58 6.71
C THR A 66 1.66 -8.62 7.53
N LEU A 67 2.34 -7.46 7.67
CA LEU A 67 3.54 -7.33 8.49
C LEU A 67 3.26 -7.55 9.99
N THR A 68 2.17 -6.99 10.52
CA THR A 68 1.81 -7.14 11.93
C THR A 68 1.53 -8.59 12.30
N VAL A 69 0.82 -9.33 11.44
CA VAL A 69 0.60 -10.77 11.64
C VAL A 69 1.90 -11.54 11.57
N GLN A 70 2.73 -11.23 10.58
CA GLN A 70 4.06 -11.82 10.42
C GLN A 70 4.94 -11.60 11.67
N ASP A 71 4.98 -10.38 12.19
CA ASP A 71 5.78 -10.02 13.36
C ASP A 71 5.32 -10.75 14.64
N ARG A 72 4.02 -10.95 14.82
CA ARG A 72 3.48 -11.74 15.94
C ARG A 72 3.91 -13.20 15.88
N VAL A 73 3.81 -13.82 14.70
CA VAL A 73 4.29 -15.20 14.47
C VAL A 73 5.78 -15.34 14.78
N ILE A 74 6.59 -14.36 14.39
CA ILE A 74 8.04 -14.36 14.70
C ILE A 74 8.30 -14.25 16.21
N ARG A 75 7.49 -13.48 16.93
CA ARG A 75 7.62 -13.28 18.39
C ARG A 75 6.91 -14.34 19.24
N LEU A 76 6.17 -15.27 18.62
CA LEU A 76 5.30 -16.24 19.29
C LEU A 76 4.24 -15.57 20.21
N GLU A 77 3.78 -14.36 19.83
CA GLU A 77 2.62 -13.66 20.43
C GLU A 77 1.30 -14.14 19.83
#